data_AF-A0A7C8DJT7-F1
#
_entry.id   AF-A0A7C8DJT7-F1
#
_cell.length_a   1.000
_cell.length_b   1.000
_cell.length_c   1.000
_cell.angle_alpha   90.00
_cell.angle_beta   90.00
_cell.angle_gamma   90.00
#
_symmetry.space_group_name_H-M   'P 1'
#
loop_
_entity.id
_entity.type
_entity.pdbx_description
1 polymer ?
#
loop_
_entity_poly.entity_id
_entity_poly.type
_entity_poly.pdbx_seq_one_letter_code
_entity_poly.pdbx_strand_id
1 'polypeptide(L)'
;MYLGTYNLIGSELSMFTRKLEAQLRYQNIPHRWKFKSTDIGAELEKRAGTRFIPLLETPDGWLIHDTISIGPMLSERFDEAPVLPSTPVQRAACFILEDSLNHWFPRHALHSRWIDLDNAIDAGKGFGANMLLSKSVDDELTDEEAAKVAGMGKMMRDSFGLGACDVQGAGADKAEEVQSDFDTMMGLFKQHFATHDFLLGDRACIADFALVGPSKAHYLQDPLPLSWLKEKDNDAMLDAHVKRVYDDDEAGKTYLPDDRIPDTLIPILEHAKSNYQPFAKASIQAAMRGEKTFNLDLGHGEFTARSMKRLDKARLHVRDELQGLALGGSVLEELGVLALYEEEQL
;
A
#
# COMPACT_ATOMS: atom_id res chain seq x y z
N MET A 1 -23.11 -0.62 14.30
CA MET A 1 -22.77 0.52 13.42
C MET A 1 -23.88 0.61 12.36
N TYR A 2 -24.44 1.80 12.06
CA TYR A 2 -25.64 1.93 11.20
C TYR A 2 -25.34 1.64 9.72
N LEU A 3 -26.33 1.14 8.97
CA LEU A 3 -26.30 1.13 7.50
C LEU A 3 -26.34 2.57 6.99
N GLY A 4 -25.51 2.90 6.01
CA GLY A 4 -25.44 4.24 5.45
C GLY A 4 -24.16 4.50 4.68
N THR A 5 -23.95 5.77 4.33
CA THR A 5 -22.80 6.22 3.54
C THR A 5 -21.64 6.61 4.43
N TYR A 6 -20.46 6.07 4.15
CA TYR A 6 -19.19 6.47 4.78
C TYR A 6 -18.61 7.72 4.11
N ASN A 7 -17.73 8.44 4.78
CA ASN A 7 -16.87 9.42 4.12
C ASN A 7 -15.42 8.93 4.15
N LEU A 8 -14.84 8.69 2.97
CA LEU A 8 -13.41 8.44 2.80
C LEU A 8 -12.70 9.78 2.74
N ILE A 9 -11.91 10.07 3.77
CA ILE A 9 -11.22 11.34 3.92
C ILE A 9 -9.72 11.17 3.71
N GLY A 10 -9.17 11.81 2.67
CA GLY A 10 -7.76 11.65 2.35
C GLY A 10 -7.28 12.49 1.17
N SER A 11 -6.29 11.97 0.45
CA SER A 11 -5.73 12.57 -0.76
C SER A 11 -5.56 11.49 -1.82
N GLU A 12 -5.75 11.86 -3.07
CA GLU A 12 -5.61 10.98 -4.22
C GLU A 12 -4.17 10.54 -4.47
N LEU A 13 -3.20 11.31 -3.97
CA LEU A 13 -1.77 11.03 -4.04
C LEU A 13 -1.27 10.20 -2.85
N SER A 14 -2.18 9.71 -2.00
CA SER A 14 -1.88 8.81 -0.90
C SER A 14 -2.19 7.37 -1.27
N MET A 15 -1.16 6.54 -1.33
CA MET A 15 -1.29 5.09 -1.56
C MET A 15 -2.26 4.41 -0.58
N PHE A 16 -2.24 4.80 0.70
CA PHE A 16 -3.16 4.23 1.69
C PHE A 16 -4.61 4.70 1.50
N THR A 17 -4.81 5.93 1.00
CA THR A 17 -6.16 6.42 0.69
C THR A 17 -6.73 5.65 -0.51
N ARG A 18 -5.94 5.49 -1.58
CA ARG A 18 -6.35 4.70 -2.76
C ARG A 18 -6.52 3.20 -2.46
N LYS A 19 -5.75 2.64 -1.51
CA LYS A 19 -5.97 1.28 -0.99
C LYS A 19 -7.34 1.14 -0.35
N LEU A 20 -7.70 2.05 0.56
CA LEU A 20 -9.00 1.99 1.23
C LEU A 20 -10.14 2.25 0.25
N GLU A 21 -9.96 3.17 -0.70
CA GLU A 21 -10.91 3.38 -1.80
C GLU A 21 -11.14 2.09 -2.60
N ALA A 22 -10.06 1.40 -2.97
CA ALA A 22 -10.13 0.16 -3.74
C ALA A 22 -11.02 -0.87 -3.04
N GLN A 23 -10.83 -1.07 -1.73
CA GLN A 23 -11.69 -1.96 -0.95
C GLN A 23 -13.15 -1.49 -0.89
N LEU A 24 -13.39 -0.21 -0.61
CA LEU A 24 -14.74 0.33 -0.53
C LEU A 24 -15.49 0.17 -1.86
N ARG A 25 -14.81 0.36 -2.99
CA ARG A 25 -15.39 0.18 -4.33
C ARG A 25 -15.61 -1.29 -4.65
N TYR A 26 -14.61 -2.14 -4.44
CA TYR A 26 -14.69 -3.57 -4.70
C TYR A 26 -15.82 -4.26 -3.92
N GLN A 27 -16.00 -3.88 -2.65
CA GLN A 27 -17.08 -4.40 -1.80
C GLN A 27 -18.41 -3.65 -1.94
N ASN A 28 -18.54 -2.74 -2.91
CA ASN A 28 -19.73 -1.91 -3.13
C ASN A 28 -20.22 -1.15 -1.88
N ILE A 29 -19.30 -0.75 -1.01
CA ILE A 29 -19.61 -0.05 0.24
C ILE A 29 -19.95 1.41 -0.09
N PRO A 30 -21.17 1.90 0.24
CA PRO A 30 -21.55 3.27 -0.06
C PRO A 30 -20.64 4.27 0.63
N HIS A 31 -19.95 5.10 -0.15
CA HIS A 31 -19.06 6.12 0.39
C HIS A 31 -19.05 7.41 -0.43
N ARG A 32 -18.58 8.49 0.18
CA ARG A 32 -18.28 9.76 -0.48
C ARG A 32 -16.81 10.09 -0.28
N TRP A 33 -16.20 10.64 -1.33
CA TRP A 33 -14.87 11.19 -1.23
C TRP A 33 -14.90 12.54 -0.52
N LYS A 34 -13.91 12.80 0.34
CA LYS A 34 -13.68 14.10 0.97
C LYS A 34 -12.17 14.35 1.04
N PHE A 35 -11.72 15.45 0.45
CA PHE A 35 -10.30 15.80 0.56
C PHE A 35 -9.96 16.24 1.97
N LYS A 36 -8.81 15.79 2.50
CA LYS A 36 -8.22 16.38 3.71
C LYS A 36 -7.51 17.68 3.32
N SER A 37 -8.31 18.71 3.06
CA SER A 37 -7.84 20.05 2.72
C SER A 37 -7.30 20.81 3.93
N THR A 38 -6.53 21.86 3.66
CA THR A 38 -5.83 22.66 4.68
C THR A 38 -6.77 23.39 5.64
N ASP A 39 -7.98 23.73 5.20
CA ASP A 39 -9.02 24.40 5.98
C ASP A 39 -9.67 23.51 7.06
N ILE A 40 -9.83 22.21 6.78
CA ILE A 40 -10.46 21.26 7.72
C ILE A 40 -9.45 20.32 8.41
N GLY A 41 -8.20 20.30 7.95
CA GLY A 41 -7.18 19.34 8.38
C GLY A 41 -6.96 19.34 9.89
N ALA A 42 -6.78 20.51 10.51
CA ALA A 42 -6.50 20.60 11.95
C ALA A 42 -7.66 20.08 12.82
N GLU A 43 -8.91 20.31 12.41
CA GLU A 43 -10.08 19.79 13.12
C GLU A 43 -10.16 18.26 13.02
N LEU A 44 -9.98 17.72 11.81
CA LEU A 44 -9.96 16.29 11.57
C LEU A 44 -8.86 15.58 12.36
N GLU A 45 -7.65 16.16 12.38
CA GLU A 45 -6.51 15.60 13.13
C GLU A 45 -6.79 15.58 14.63
N LYS A 46 -7.36 16.66 15.17
CA LYS A 46 -7.76 16.74 16.59
C LYS A 46 -8.79 15.67 16.93
N ARG A 47 -9.78 15.46 16.06
CA ARG A 47 -10.86 14.48 16.26
C ARG A 47 -10.38 13.03 16.10
N ALA A 48 -9.52 12.76 15.12
CA ALA A 48 -8.99 11.43 14.84
C ALA A 48 -7.82 11.03 15.75
N GLY A 49 -7.16 12.00 16.40
CA GLY A 49 -5.97 11.73 17.22
C GLY A 49 -4.73 11.37 16.40
N THR A 50 -4.73 11.63 15.09
CA THR A 50 -3.64 11.29 14.16
C THR A 50 -3.54 12.32 13.04
N ARG A 51 -2.33 12.45 12.48
CA ARG A 51 -2.10 13.22 11.24
C ARG A 51 -2.22 12.38 9.98
N PHE A 52 -2.17 11.06 10.12
CA PHE A 52 -2.17 10.13 9.01
C PHE A 52 -3.52 10.12 8.27
N ILE A 53 -3.44 9.84 6.97
CA ILE A 53 -4.56 9.57 6.08
C ILE A 53 -4.43 8.15 5.53
N PRO A 54 -5.53 7.50 5.13
CA PRO A 54 -6.91 8.00 5.15
C PRO A 54 -7.54 7.98 6.54
N LEU A 55 -8.62 8.76 6.69
CA LEU A 55 -9.61 8.61 7.74
C LEU A 55 -10.90 8.08 7.11
N LEU A 56 -11.63 7.25 7.84
CA LEU A 56 -12.95 6.76 7.44
C LEU A 56 -13.97 7.25 8.47
N GLU A 57 -14.89 8.09 8.03
CA GLU A 57 -16.04 8.49 8.84
C GLU A 57 -17.19 7.51 8.61
N THR A 58 -17.64 6.89 9.70
CA THR A 58 -18.74 5.92 9.72
C THR A 58 -20.10 6.62 9.70
N PRO A 59 -21.20 5.95 9.30
CA PRO A 59 -22.54 6.54 9.32
C PRO A 59 -23.02 7.01 10.70
N ASP A 60 -22.47 6.47 11.78
CA ASP A 60 -22.72 6.83 13.18
C ASP A 60 -21.74 7.88 13.73
N GLY A 61 -20.86 8.43 12.88
CA GLY A 61 -20.02 9.59 13.21
C GLY A 61 -18.65 9.26 13.83
N TRP A 62 -18.30 7.98 14.00
CA TRP A 62 -16.93 7.61 14.35
C TRP A 62 -15.97 7.97 13.23
N LEU A 63 -14.81 8.50 13.58
CA LEU A 63 -13.72 8.80 12.67
C LEU A 63 -12.57 7.84 12.98
N ILE A 64 -12.42 6.80 12.16
CA ILE A 64 -11.43 5.75 12.34
C ILE A 64 -10.29 5.90 11.33
N HIS A 65 -9.14 5.32 11.63
CA HIS A 65 -7.93 5.39 10.79
C HIS A 65 -7.18 4.05 10.86
N ASP A 66 -6.10 3.94 10.08
CA ASP A 66 -5.26 2.74 9.94
C ASP A 66 -5.88 1.67 9.04
N THR A 67 -5.44 1.65 7.76
CA THR A 67 -5.99 0.76 6.74
C THR A 67 -5.71 -0.72 6.99
N ILE A 68 -4.68 -1.04 7.78
CA ILE A 68 -4.37 -2.42 8.20
C ILE A 68 -5.53 -2.96 9.06
N SER A 69 -6.01 -2.18 10.03
CA SER A 69 -7.13 -2.60 10.88
C SER A 69 -8.51 -2.39 10.23
N ILE A 70 -8.65 -1.35 9.39
CA ILE A 70 -9.93 -1.06 8.73
C ILE A 70 -10.28 -2.17 7.73
N GLY A 71 -9.28 -2.75 7.06
CA GLY A 71 -9.51 -3.73 6.00
C GLY A 71 -10.30 -4.97 6.47
N PRO A 72 -9.79 -5.73 7.44
CA PRO A 72 -10.51 -6.86 8.02
C PRO A 72 -11.87 -6.47 8.62
N MET A 73 -11.93 -5.33 9.34
CA MET A 73 -13.18 -4.82 9.92
C MET A 73 -14.27 -4.58 8.86
N LEU A 74 -13.91 -4.02 7.70
CA LEU A 74 -14.86 -3.85 6.58
C LEU A 74 -15.21 -5.19 5.94
N SER A 75 -14.25 -6.10 5.78
CA SER A 75 -14.48 -7.44 5.22
C SER A 75 -15.50 -8.23 6.04
N GLU A 76 -15.36 -8.25 7.37
CA GLU A 76 -16.29 -8.92 8.28
C GLU A 76 -17.69 -8.30 8.26
N ARG A 77 -17.76 -6.98 8.05
CA ARG A 77 -19.03 -6.25 8.07
C ARG A 77 -19.79 -6.32 6.74
N PHE A 78 -19.07 -6.39 5.62
CA PHE A 78 -19.61 -6.38 4.25
C PHE A 78 -19.23 -7.69 3.55
N ASP A 79 -19.82 -8.79 4.03
CA ASP A 79 -19.49 -10.16 3.63
C ASP A 79 -20.21 -10.63 2.36
N GLU A 80 -21.02 -9.78 1.72
CA GLU A 80 -21.60 -10.05 0.39
C GLU A 80 -20.52 -10.14 -0.70
N ALA A 81 -19.43 -9.40 -0.52
CA ALA A 81 -18.23 -9.47 -1.34
C ALA A 81 -17.01 -9.68 -0.43
N PRO A 82 -16.77 -10.90 0.09
CA PRO A 82 -15.69 -11.15 1.04
C PRO A 82 -14.34 -10.93 0.36
N VAL A 83 -13.42 -10.29 1.08
CA VAL A 83 -12.04 -9.99 0.62
C VAL A 83 -10.98 -10.65 1.50
N LEU A 84 -11.42 -11.53 2.40
CA LEU A 84 -10.57 -12.41 3.18
C LEU A 84 -10.89 -13.86 2.83
N PRO A 85 -9.91 -14.66 2.40
CA PRO A 85 -10.09 -16.09 2.24
C PRO A 85 -10.50 -16.74 3.57
N SER A 86 -11.34 -17.76 3.48
CA SER A 86 -11.80 -18.54 4.64
C SER A 86 -10.92 -19.75 4.92
N THR A 87 -10.12 -20.19 3.96
CA THR A 87 -9.26 -21.35 4.07
C THR A 87 -7.88 -20.97 4.64
N PRO A 88 -7.26 -21.83 5.48
CA PRO A 88 -6.04 -21.48 6.23
C PRO A 88 -4.88 -20.91 5.41
N VAL A 89 -4.45 -21.60 4.36
CA VAL A 89 -3.25 -21.23 3.60
C VAL A 89 -3.47 -19.94 2.81
N GLN A 90 -4.60 -19.82 2.11
CA GLN A 90 -4.93 -18.59 1.38
C GLN A 90 -5.13 -17.40 2.33
N ARG A 91 -5.75 -17.60 3.49
CA ARG A 91 -5.91 -16.53 4.50
C ARG A 91 -4.55 -16.06 5.00
N ALA A 92 -3.64 -16.98 5.29
CA ALA A 92 -2.29 -16.65 5.72
C ALA A 92 -1.52 -15.89 4.62
N ALA A 93 -1.56 -16.37 3.37
CA ALA A 93 -0.94 -15.70 2.24
C ALA A 93 -1.47 -14.27 2.04
N CYS A 94 -2.80 -14.10 2.20
CA CYS A 94 -3.46 -12.79 2.10
C CYS A 94 -2.86 -11.76 3.07
N PHE A 95 -2.75 -12.09 4.36
CA PHE A 95 -2.20 -11.16 5.36
C PHE A 95 -0.69 -10.94 5.21
N ILE A 96 0.08 -11.98 4.86
CA ILE A 96 1.53 -11.86 4.65
C ILE A 96 1.85 -10.94 3.47
N LEU A 97 1.10 -11.08 2.37
CA LEU A 97 1.25 -10.21 1.20
C LEU A 97 0.80 -8.79 1.53
N GLU A 98 -0.34 -8.62 2.20
CA GLU A 98 -0.83 -7.29 2.58
C GLU A 98 0.18 -6.54 3.45
N ASP A 99 0.78 -7.19 4.45
CA ASP A 99 1.83 -6.61 5.28
C ASP A 99 3.09 -6.26 4.49
N SER A 100 3.55 -7.17 3.62
CA SER A 100 4.73 -6.95 2.79
C SER A 100 4.56 -5.78 1.83
N LEU A 101 3.44 -5.73 1.10
CA LEU A 101 3.17 -4.68 0.13
C LEU A 101 2.94 -3.33 0.81
N ASN A 102 2.24 -3.30 1.95
CA ASN A 102 1.99 -2.07 2.72
C ASN A 102 3.28 -1.38 3.16
N HIS A 103 4.31 -2.15 3.50
CA HIS A 103 5.52 -1.64 4.15
C HIS A 103 6.74 -1.60 3.23
N TRP A 104 6.77 -2.40 2.16
CA TRP A 104 7.87 -2.40 1.19
C TRP A 104 7.69 -1.38 0.06
N PHE A 105 6.49 -1.31 -0.55
CA PHE A 105 6.21 -0.37 -1.64
C PHE A 105 6.38 1.12 -1.32
N PRO A 106 6.18 1.61 -0.08
CA PRO A 106 6.53 2.99 0.25
C PRO A 106 7.96 3.37 -0.13
N ARG A 107 8.91 2.42 -0.13
CA ARG A 107 10.30 2.64 -0.56
C ARG A 107 10.37 3.16 -2.00
N HIS A 108 9.75 2.45 -2.94
CA HIS A 108 9.73 2.78 -4.36
C HIS A 108 8.85 3.99 -4.66
N ALA A 109 7.67 4.06 -4.03
CA ALA A 109 6.70 5.12 -4.21
C ALA A 109 7.23 6.50 -3.75
N LEU A 110 7.94 6.54 -2.62
CA LEU A 110 8.55 7.79 -2.13
C LEU A 110 9.79 8.16 -2.95
N HIS A 111 10.67 7.20 -3.21
CA HIS A 111 11.89 7.45 -4.00
C HIS A 111 11.53 8.06 -5.35
N SER A 112 10.75 7.33 -6.16
CA SER A 112 10.39 7.75 -7.51
C SER A 112 9.65 9.10 -7.52
N ARG A 113 8.84 9.42 -6.51
CA ARG A 113 8.17 10.72 -6.43
C ARG A 113 9.12 11.88 -6.12
N TRP A 114 9.97 11.73 -5.12
CA TRP A 114 10.58 12.87 -4.44
C TRP A 114 12.05 13.11 -4.79
N ILE A 115 12.79 12.10 -5.28
CA ILE A 115 14.20 12.30 -5.62
C ILE A 115 14.37 13.26 -6.80
N ASP A 116 13.52 13.11 -7.81
CA ASP A 116 13.49 13.94 -9.01
C ASP A 116 12.65 15.20 -8.80
N LEU A 117 13.20 16.36 -9.16
CA LEU A 117 12.53 17.64 -8.92
C LEU A 117 11.35 17.85 -9.88
N ASP A 118 11.48 17.44 -11.14
CA ASP A 118 10.42 17.64 -12.14
C ASP A 118 9.21 16.76 -11.81
N ASN A 119 9.46 15.52 -11.41
CA ASN A 119 8.43 14.60 -10.92
C ASN A 119 7.73 15.13 -9.66
N ALA A 120 8.51 15.68 -8.71
CA ALA A 120 7.92 16.30 -7.52
C ALA A 120 7.10 17.55 -7.84
N ILE A 121 7.52 18.38 -8.80
CA ILE A 121 6.77 19.54 -9.29
C ILE A 121 5.44 19.09 -9.90
N ASP A 122 5.45 18.03 -10.69
CA ASP A 122 4.25 17.49 -11.31
C ASP A 122 3.25 16.94 -10.27
N ALA A 123 3.71 16.07 -9.37
CA ALA A 123 2.90 15.58 -8.25
C ALA A 123 2.38 16.74 -7.37
N GLY A 124 3.16 17.81 -7.23
CA GLY A 124 2.81 19.03 -6.52
C GLY A 124 1.52 19.70 -7.02
N LYS A 125 1.21 19.61 -8.32
CA LYS A 125 -0.05 20.13 -8.88
C LYS A 125 -1.25 19.39 -8.28
N GLY A 126 -1.20 18.06 -8.26
CA GLY A 126 -2.26 17.22 -7.70
C GLY A 126 -2.42 17.37 -6.20
N PHE A 127 -1.31 17.45 -5.46
CA PHE A 127 -1.37 17.77 -4.03
C PHE A 127 -1.98 19.15 -3.77
N GLY A 128 -1.59 20.16 -4.55
CA GLY A 128 -2.19 21.49 -4.45
C GLY A 128 -3.70 21.48 -4.76
N ALA A 129 -4.13 20.76 -5.79
CA ALA A 129 -5.53 20.58 -6.14
C ALA A 129 -6.32 19.97 -4.97
N ASN A 130 -5.85 18.85 -4.42
CA ASN A 130 -6.49 18.19 -3.29
C ASN A 130 -6.48 19.06 -2.01
N MET A 131 -5.31 19.59 -1.63
CA MET A 131 -5.11 20.19 -0.30
C MET A 131 -5.53 21.66 -0.21
N LEU A 132 -5.39 22.42 -1.28
CA LEU A 132 -5.67 23.86 -1.29
C LEU A 132 -7.02 24.19 -1.97
N LEU A 133 -7.44 23.38 -2.94
CA LEU A 133 -8.61 23.66 -3.77
C LEU A 133 -9.76 22.67 -3.55
N SER A 134 -9.52 21.57 -2.83
CA SER A 134 -10.47 20.47 -2.66
C SER A 134 -10.99 19.94 -4.01
N LYS A 135 -10.10 19.89 -5.00
CA LYS A 135 -10.36 19.40 -6.37
C LYS A 135 -9.67 18.06 -6.62
N SER A 136 -10.25 17.29 -7.54
CA SER A 136 -9.63 16.08 -8.07
C SER A 136 -8.34 16.41 -8.82
N VAL A 137 -7.42 15.44 -8.89
CA VAL A 137 -6.26 15.50 -9.80
C VAL A 137 -6.67 15.51 -11.28
N ASP A 138 -7.87 15.02 -11.59
CA ASP A 138 -8.44 14.98 -12.93
C ASP A 138 -9.20 16.27 -13.32
N ASP A 139 -9.45 17.16 -12.36
CA ASP A 139 -10.16 18.41 -12.62
C ASP A 139 -9.22 19.44 -13.28
N GLU A 140 -9.70 20.13 -14.32
CA GLU A 140 -8.95 21.23 -14.91
C GLU A 140 -8.77 22.38 -13.90
N LEU A 141 -7.54 22.88 -13.83
CA LEU A 141 -7.20 24.07 -13.06
C LEU A 141 -7.22 25.30 -13.97
N THR A 142 -7.89 26.35 -13.51
CA THR A 142 -7.77 27.67 -14.12
C THR A 142 -6.35 28.24 -13.96
N ASP A 143 -5.97 29.23 -14.75
CA ASP A 143 -4.66 29.89 -14.62
C ASP A 143 -4.39 30.43 -13.20
N GLU A 144 -5.43 30.96 -12.55
CA GLU A 144 -5.34 31.45 -11.16
C GLU A 144 -5.09 30.30 -10.17
N GLU A 145 -5.77 29.17 -10.34
CA GLU A 145 -5.59 27.98 -9.51
C GLU A 145 -4.23 27.33 -9.74
N ALA A 146 -3.78 27.24 -11.00
CA ALA A 146 -2.45 26.78 -11.36
C ALA A 146 -1.37 27.65 -10.69
N ALA A 147 -1.55 28.97 -10.66
CA ALA A 147 -0.66 29.88 -9.95
C ALA A 147 -0.67 29.66 -8.42
N LYS A 148 -1.82 29.31 -7.82
CA LYS A 148 -1.94 29.02 -6.38
C LYS A 148 -1.22 27.74 -5.97
N VAL A 149 -1.24 26.72 -6.81
CA VAL A 149 -0.57 25.42 -6.53
C VAL A 149 0.90 25.41 -6.96
N ALA A 150 1.33 26.42 -7.71
CA ALA A 150 2.71 26.55 -8.16
C ALA A 150 3.70 26.50 -6.98
N GLY A 151 4.77 25.73 -7.14
CA GLY A 151 5.81 25.57 -6.10
C GLY A 151 5.46 24.60 -4.97
N MET A 152 4.22 24.09 -4.88
CA MET A 152 3.81 23.09 -3.90
C MET A 152 4.72 21.86 -3.95
N GLY A 153 5.01 21.36 -5.15
CA GLY A 153 5.85 20.18 -5.36
C GLY A 153 7.26 20.33 -4.78
N LYS A 154 7.94 21.42 -5.12
CA LYS A 154 9.27 21.74 -4.57
C LYS A 154 9.22 21.90 -3.05
N MET A 155 8.22 22.63 -2.54
CA MET A 155 8.06 22.86 -1.11
C MET A 155 7.89 21.55 -0.33
N MET A 156 7.05 20.64 -0.81
CA MET A 156 6.84 19.34 -0.15
C MET A 156 8.02 18.39 -0.33
N ARG A 157 8.67 18.38 -1.49
CA ARG A 157 9.90 17.64 -1.70
C ARG A 157 10.96 18.01 -0.66
N ASP A 158 11.23 19.31 -0.52
CA ASP A 158 12.30 19.82 0.32
C ASP A 158 11.97 19.74 1.82
N SER A 159 10.68 19.84 2.20
CA SER A 159 10.26 19.82 3.61
C SER A 159 9.86 18.44 4.14
N PHE A 160 9.50 17.50 3.26
CA PHE A 160 9.02 16.17 3.63
C PHE A 160 9.61 15.06 2.75
N GLY A 161 9.49 15.20 1.42
CA GLY A 161 9.73 14.11 0.46
C GLY A 161 11.11 13.47 0.57
N LEU A 162 12.18 14.28 0.54
CA LEU A 162 13.55 13.77 0.66
C LEU A 162 13.80 13.09 2.01
N GLY A 163 13.31 13.68 3.10
CA GLY A 163 13.41 13.07 4.43
C GLY A 163 12.63 11.76 4.53
N ALA A 164 11.49 11.64 3.84
CA ALA A 164 10.72 10.41 3.78
C ALA A 164 11.45 9.31 3.00
N CYS A 165 12.17 9.66 1.93
CA CYS A 165 13.07 8.75 1.22
C CYS A 165 14.19 8.22 2.13
N ASP A 166 14.86 9.12 2.87
CA ASP A 166 15.94 8.74 3.79
C ASP A 166 15.44 7.80 4.91
N VAL A 167 14.24 8.07 5.45
CA VAL A 167 13.59 7.22 6.45
C VAL A 167 13.41 5.79 5.96
N GLN A 168 13.16 5.60 4.66
CA GLN A 168 12.97 4.28 4.05
C GLN A 168 14.26 3.66 3.49
N GLY A 169 15.43 4.28 3.67
CA GLY A 169 16.66 3.81 3.03
C GLY A 169 16.57 3.84 1.51
N ALA A 170 15.89 4.87 0.99
CA ALA A 170 15.58 5.05 -0.42
C ALA A 170 16.03 6.44 -0.89
N GLY A 171 17.15 6.94 -0.35
CA GLY A 171 17.76 8.19 -0.77
C GLY A 171 18.21 8.18 -2.24
N ALA A 172 18.67 9.33 -2.74
CA ALA A 172 19.14 9.46 -4.13
C ALA A 172 20.33 8.54 -4.46
N ASP A 173 21.16 8.21 -3.48
CA ASP A 173 22.28 7.27 -3.59
C ASP A 173 21.84 5.81 -3.77
N LYS A 174 20.54 5.51 -3.63
CA LYS A 174 19.94 4.18 -3.78
C LYS A 174 19.11 4.02 -5.06
N ALA A 175 19.22 4.94 -6.00
CA ALA A 175 18.37 4.97 -7.20
C ALA A 175 18.41 3.67 -8.02
N GLU A 176 19.60 3.17 -8.32
CA GLU A 176 19.76 1.93 -9.10
C GLU A 176 19.14 0.72 -8.40
N GLU A 177 19.35 0.60 -7.08
CA GLU A 177 18.83 -0.51 -6.29
C GLU A 177 17.30 -0.45 -6.19
N VAL A 178 16.73 0.73 -5.90
CA VAL A 178 15.29 0.92 -5.80
C VAL A 178 14.61 0.66 -7.14
N GLN A 179 15.16 1.17 -8.24
CA GLN A 179 14.60 0.90 -9.57
C GLN A 179 14.72 -0.58 -9.95
N SER A 180 15.86 -1.22 -9.67
CA SER A 180 16.04 -2.65 -9.95
C SER A 180 15.04 -3.51 -9.18
N ASP A 181 14.82 -3.22 -7.89
CA ASP A 181 13.86 -3.95 -7.07
C ASP A 181 12.41 -3.73 -7.55
N PHE A 182 12.08 -2.49 -7.94
CA PHE A 182 10.79 -2.17 -8.56
C PHE A 182 10.55 -2.97 -9.84
N ASP A 183 11.54 -2.99 -10.75
CA ASP A 183 11.47 -3.73 -12.01
C ASP A 183 11.29 -5.23 -11.79
N THR A 184 12.02 -5.81 -10.81
CA THR A 184 11.86 -7.21 -10.41
C THR A 184 10.42 -7.49 -9.97
N MET A 185 9.89 -6.71 -9.02
CA MET A 185 8.53 -6.92 -8.52
C MET A 185 7.48 -6.76 -9.62
N MET A 186 7.57 -5.72 -10.45
CA MET A 186 6.63 -5.51 -11.56
C MET A 186 6.69 -6.64 -12.58
N GLY A 187 7.88 -7.19 -12.84
CA GLY A 187 8.05 -8.39 -13.66
C GLY A 187 7.38 -9.63 -13.07
N LEU A 188 7.49 -9.84 -11.75
CA LEU A 188 6.83 -10.95 -11.05
C LEU A 188 5.30 -10.79 -11.09
N PHE A 189 4.76 -9.60 -10.84
CA PHE A 189 3.33 -9.34 -11.00
C PHE A 189 2.87 -9.51 -12.44
N LYS A 190 3.67 -9.09 -13.43
CA LYS A 190 3.34 -9.31 -14.85
C LYS A 190 3.24 -10.79 -15.20
N GLN A 191 4.17 -11.61 -14.70
CA GLN A 191 4.10 -13.05 -14.87
C GLN A 191 2.86 -13.65 -14.20
N HIS A 192 2.53 -13.19 -12.99
CA HIS A 192 1.38 -13.67 -12.24
C HIS A 192 0.05 -13.29 -12.90
N PHE A 193 -0.13 -12.02 -13.24
CA PHE A 193 -1.37 -11.52 -13.85
C PHE A 193 -1.57 -11.92 -15.32
N ALA A 194 -0.57 -12.58 -15.93
CA ALA A 194 -0.75 -13.24 -17.22
C ALA A 194 -1.63 -14.49 -17.13
N THR A 195 -1.80 -15.08 -15.93
CA THR A 195 -2.57 -16.31 -15.72
C THR A 195 -3.66 -16.21 -14.65
N HIS A 196 -3.62 -15.18 -13.81
CA HIS A 196 -4.60 -14.94 -12.74
C HIS A 196 -5.10 -13.50 -12.77
N ASP A 197 -6.35 -13.29 -12.37
CA ASP A 197 -6.94 -11.96 -12.33
C ASP A 197 -6.54 -11.19 -11.05
N PHE A 198 -6.25 -11.90 -9.97
CA PHE A 198 -5.89 -11.37 -8.66
C PHE A 198 -4.83 -12.25 -7.98
N LEU A 199 -4.22 -11.75 -6.90
CA LEU A 199 -3.09 -12.42 -6.22
C LEU A 199 -3.38 -13.86 -5.80
N LEU A 200 -4.64 -14.17 -5.44
CA LEU A 200 -5.07 -15.50 -4.98
C LEU A 200 -5.98 -16.22 -5.99
N GLY A 201 -5.91 -15.85 -7.26
CA GLY A 201 -6.69 -16.47 -8.36
C GLY A 201 -7.71 -15.51 -8.96
N ASP A 202 -8.98 -15.87 -8.94
CA ASP A 202 -10.03 -15.15 -9.69
C ASP A 202 -10.79 -14.13 -8.85
N ARG A 203 -10.40 -13.92 -7.58
CA ARG A 203 -11.05 -12.99 -6.66
C ARG A 203 -10.02 -12.15 -5.91
N ALA A 204 -10.28 -10.86 -5.73
CA ALA A 204 -9.40 -9.98 -4.96
C ALA A 204 -9.42 -10.32 -3.47
N CYS A 205 -8.32 -10.02 -2.81
CA CYS A 205 -8.20 -10.01 -1.36
C CYS A 205 -7.60 -8.67 -0.89
N ILE A 206 -7.48 -8.47 0.42
CA ILE A 206 -6.94 -7.20 0.95
C ILE A 206 -5.51 -6.87 0.47
N ALA A 207 -4.73 -7.88 0.07
CA ALA A 207 -3.40 -7.70 -0.51
C ALA A 207 -3.45 -7.05 -1.91
N ASP A 208 -4.48 -7.36 -2.72
CA ASP A 208 -4.67 -6.71 -4.02
C ASP A 208 -4.88 -5.20 -3.84
N PHE A 209 -5.60 -4.79 -2.79
CA PHE A 209 -5.78 -3.37 -2.49
C PHE A 209 -4.49 -2.70 -2.03
N ALA A 210 -3.62 -3.42 -1.33
CA ALA A 210 -2.28 -2.95 -0.95
C ALA A 210 -1.37 -2.75 -2.17
N LEU A 211 -1.57 -3.52 -3.25
CA LEU A 211 -0.94 -3.29 -4.55
C LEU A 211 -1.57 -2.12 -5.30
N VAL A 212 -2.90 -2.07 -5.40
CA VAL A 212 -3.62 -1.02 -6.13
C VAL A 212 -3.37 0.37 -5.56
N GLY A 213 -3.23 0.49 -4.24
CA GLY A 213 -2.97 1.75 -3.56
C GLY A 213 -1.84 2.58 -4.18
N PRO A 214 -0.57 2.13 -4.09
CA PRO A 214 0.56 2.82 -4.71
C PRO A 214 0.52 2.78 -6.24
N SER A 215 -0.03 1.74 -6.87
CA SER A 215 -0.18 1.68 -8.33
C SER A 215 -0.97 2.86 -8.88
N LYS A 216 -2.14 3.13 -8.29
CA LYS A 216 -3.00 4.24 -8.70
C LYS A 216 -2.47 5.59 -8.21
N ALA A 217 -2.04 5.67 -6.94
CA ALA A 217 -1.64 6.95 -6.36
C ALA A 217 -0.26 7.44 -6.80
N HIS A 218 0.62 6.56 -7.29
CA HIS A 218 2.02 6.87 -7.63
C HIS A 218 2.42 6.28 -8.99
N TYR A 219 2.45 4.97 -9.14
CA TYR A 219 3.21 4.35 -10.24
C TYR A 219 2.64 4.63 -11.62
N LEU A 220 1.31 4.69 -11.75
CA LEU A 220 0.62 5.05 -12.99
C LEU A 220 0.39 6.56 -13.14
N GLN A 221 0.54 7.33 -12.06
CA GLN A 221 0.21 8.75 -12.02
C GLN A 221 1.44 9.65 -12.21
N ASP A 222 2.54 9.31 -11.56
CA ASP A 222 3.75 10.12 -11.58
C ASP A 222 4.60 9.80 -12.84
N PRO A 223 5.10 10.83 -13.56
CA PRO A 223 5.89 10.63 -14.78
C PRO A 223 7.09 9.68 -14.65
N LEU A 224 7.87 9.77 -13.56
CA LEU A 224 9.09 8.97 -13.40
C LEU A 224 8.82 7.46 -13.26
N PRO A 225 8.05 6.98 -12.26
CA PRO A 225 7.77 5.55 -12.14
C PRO A 225 6.94 5.01 -13.33
N LEU A 226 6.10 5.84 -13.95
CA LEU A 226 5.41 5.45 -15.18
C LEU A 226 6.39 5.20 -16.33
N SER A 227 7.48 5.99 -16.41
CA SER A 227 8.52 5.75 -17.42
C SER A 227 9.23 4.40 -17.22
N TRP A 228 9.47 4.00 -15.97
CA TRP A 228 10.08 2.70 -15.64
C TRP A 228 9.16 1.54 -16.03
N LEU A 229 7.86 1.66 -15.70
CA LEU A 229 6.86 0.68 -16.13
C LEU A 229 6.83 0.53 -17.66
N LYS A 230 6.82 1.64 -18.40
CA LYS A 230 6.79 1.62 -19.87
C LYS A 230 8.05 1.03 -20.49
N GLU A 231 9.22 1.29 -19.91
CA GLU A 231 10.48 0.72 -20.38
C GLU A 231 10.46 -0.82 -20.36
N LYS A 232 9.77 -1.41 -19.38
CA LYS A 232 9.63 -2.86 -19.20
C LYS A 232 8.27 -3.42 -19.67
N ASP A 233 7.44 -2.61 -20.32
CA ASP A 233 6.09 -2.99 -20.78
C ASP A 233 5.17 -3.49 -19.64
N ASN A 234 5.30 -2.90 -18.45
CA ASN A 234 4.54 -3.28 -17.25
C ASN A 234 3.32 -2.37 -17.00
N ASP A 235 3.22 -1.22 -17.68
CA ASP A 235 2.19 -0.21 -17.43
C ASP A 235 0.78 -0.73 -17.76
N ALA A 236 0.61 -1.40 -18.90
CA ALA A 236 -0.69 -1.96 -19.30
C ALA A 236 -1.17 -3.05 -18.33
N MET A 237 -0.26 -3.87 -17.79
CA MET A 237 -0.60 -4.88 -16.79
C MET A 237 -1.11 -4.23 -15.51
N LEU A 238 -0.40 -3.21 -15.02
CA LEU A 238 -0.72 -2.58 -13.76
C LEU A 238 -2.03 -1.79 -13.85
N ASP A 239 -2.24 -1.07 -14.97
CA ASP A 239 -3.48 -0.37 -15.28
C ASP A 239 -4.68 -1.34 -15.38
N ALA A 240 -4.50 -2.49 -16.05
CA ALA A 240 -5.55 -3.51 -16.14
C ALA A 240 -5.93 -4.08 -14.77
N HIS A 241 -4.95 -4.37 -13.90
CA HIS A 241 -5.23 -4.84 -12.55
C HIS A 241 -5.97 -3.78 -11.71
N VAL A 242 -5.56 -2.51 -11.78
CA VAL A 242 -6.25 -1.41 -11.11
C VAL A 242 -7.69 -1.28 -11.59
N LYS A 243 -7.94 -1.31 -12.91
CA LYS A 243 -9.29 -1.25 -13.48
C LYS A 243 -10.15 -2.43 -13.02
N ARG A 244 -9.60 -3.64 -13.01
CA ARG A 244 -10.31 -4.84 -12.54
C ARG A 244 -10.82 -4.68 -11.11
N VAL A 245 -10.01 -4.13 -10.20
CA VAL A 245 -10.44 -3.89 -8.81
C VAL A 245 -11.54 -2.82 -8.69
N TYR A 246 -11.60 -1.86 -9.62
CA TYR A 246 -12.52 -0.73 -9.55
C TYR A 246 -13.85 -0.95 -10.27
N ASP A 247 -13.83 -1.73 -11.35
CA ASP A 247 -14.90 -1.73 -12.34
C ASP A 247 -15.55 -3.11 -12.56
N ASP A 248 -14.94 -4.20 -12.05
CA ASP A 248 -15.39 -5.56 -12.33
C ASP A 248 -16.50 -6.05 -11.39
N ASP A 249 -17.32 -6.99 -11.87
CA ASP A 249 -18.40 -7.61 -11.07
C ASP A 249 -17.85 -8.84 -10.34
N GLU A 250 -17.97 -8.83 -9.02
CA GLU A 250 -17.41 -9.85 -8.15
C GLU A 250 -18.40 -10.97 -7.80
N ALA A 251 -19.61 -10.89 -8.36
CA ALA A 251 -20.64 -11.89 -8.19
C ALA A 251 -20.18 -13.26 -8.72
N GLY A 252 -20.20 -14.27 -7.85
CA GLY A 252 -19.90 -15.66 -8.20
C GLY A 252 -18.41 -16.00 -8.34
N LYS A 253 -17.50 -15.02 -8.23
CA LYS A 253 -16.05 -15.27 -8.22
C LYS A 253 -15.62 -15.88 -6.90
N THR A 254 -14.74 -16.88 -6.96
CA THR A 254 -14.20 -17.58 -5.79
C THR A 254 -12.68 -17.57 -5.82
N TYR A 255 -12.06 -17.70 -4.66
CA TYR A 255 -10.64 -18.06 -4.61
C TYR A 255 -10.41 -19.47 -5.17
N LEU A 256 -9.13 -19.81 -5.38
CA LEU A 256 -8.75 -21.14 -5.88
C LEU A 256 -9.30 -22.27 -4.99
N PRO A 257 -9.66 -23.42 -5.57
CA PRO A 257 -10.11 -24.58 -4.80
C PRO A 257 -8.96 -25.19 -3.98
N ASP A 258 -9.34 -26.06 -3.04
CA ASP A 258 -8.43 -26.91 -2.26
C ASP A 258 -7.38 -26.15 -1.43
N ASP A 259 -7.70 -24.92 -1.02
CA ASP A 259 -6.80 -24.02 -0.25
C ASP A 259 -5.43 -23.81 -0.93
N ARG A 260 -5.37 -23.96 -2.25
CA ARG A 260 -4.15 -23.73 -3.03
C ARG A 260 -3.91 -22.24 -3.23
N ILE A 261 -2.64 -21.85 -3.24
CA ILE A 261 -2.23 -20.56 -3.80
C ILE A 261 -1.73 -20.76 -5.23
N PRO A 262 -1.76 -19.72 -6.09
CA PRO A 262 -1.17 -19.80 -7.42
C PRO A 262 0.33 -20.13 -7.37
N ASP A 263 0.82 -21.04 -8.21
CA ASP A 263 2.26 -21.37 -8.26
C ASP A 263 3.10 -20.15 -8.66
N THR A 264 2.54 -19.25 -9.47
CA THR A 264 3.16 -17.96 -9.86
C THR A 264 3.25 -16.94 -8.72
N LEU A 265 2.59 -17.18 -7.59
CA LEU A 265 2.71 -16.35 -6.38
C LEU A 265 3.95 -16.68 -5.57
N ILE A 266 4.53 -17.88 -5.75
CA ILE A 266 5.70 -18.35 -5.00
C ILE A 266 6.89 -17.37 -5.14
N PRO A 267 7.31 -16.95 -6.36
CA PRO A 267 8.40 -15.98 -6.50
C PRO A 267 8.13 -14.63 -5.83
N ILE A 268 6.87 -14.19 -5.76
CA ILE A 268 6.48 -12.93 -5.08
C ILE A 268 6.67 -13.08 -3.56
N LEU A 269 6.26 -14.22 -3.01
CA LEU A 269 6.46 -14.54 -1.59
C LEU A 269 7.95 -14.72 -1.23
N GLU A 270 8.75 -15.33 -2.12
CA GLU A 270 10.20 -15.44 -1.95
C GLU A 270 10.89 -14.07 -1.97
N HIS A 271 10.42 -13.16 -2.84
CA HIS A 271 10.89 -11.78 -2.87
C HIS A 271 10.58 -11.07 -1.54
N ALA A 272 9.35 -11.19 -1.04
CA ALA A 272 8.98 -10.63 0.27
C ALA A 272 9.83 -11.20 1.42
N LYS A 273 10.07 -12.52 1.41
CA LYS A 273 10.97 -13.19 2.38
C LYS A 273 12.40 -12.68 2.32
N SER A 274 12.91 -12.39 1.13
CA SER A 274 14.32 -12.03 0.94
C SER A 274 14.59 -10.54 1.16
N ASN A 275 13.56 -9.69 1.05
CA ASN A 275 13.72 -8.23 1.10
C ASN A 275 12.96 -7.61 2.29
N TYR A 276 11.63 -7.72 2.28
CA TYR A 276 10.77 -7.11 3.29
C TYR A 276 10.98 -7.73 4.68
N GLN A 277 10.96 -9.06 4.81
CA GLN A 277 11.02 -9.68 6.14
C GLN A 277 12.33 -9.39 6.91
N PRO A 278 13.52 -9.43 6.28
CA PRO A 278 14.77 -9.02 6.93
C PRO A 278 14.77 -7.54 7.30
N PHE A 279 14.21 -6.68 6.44
CA PHE A 279 14.04 -5.25 6.74
C PHE A 279 13.13 -5.03 7.95
N ALA A 280 11.97 -5.69 7.99
CA ALA A 280 11.04 -5.58 9.09
C ALA A 280 11.67 -6.06 10.39
N LYS A 281 12.34 -7.22 10.37
CA LYS A 281 13.05 -7.77 11.52
C LYS A 281 14.12 -6.81 12.05
N ALA A 282 15.02 -6.32 11.19
CA ALA A 282 16.07 -5.40 11.58
C ALA A 282 15.51 -4.07 12.13
N SER A 283 14.46 -3.54 11.50
CA SER A 283 13.78 -2.31 11.93
C SER A 283 13.15 -2.45 13.31
N ILE A 284 12.44 -3.55 13.56
CA ILE A 284 11.78 -3.84 14.84
C ILE A 284 12.83 -4.02 15.94
N GLN A 285 13.86 -4.84 15.69
CA GLN A 285 14.93 -5.10 16.64
C GLN A 285 15.67 -3.81 17.05
N ALA A 286 16.02 -2.97 16.07
CA ALA A 286 16.63 -1.67 16.36
C ALA A 286 15.70 -0.76 17.17
N ALA A 287 14.41 -0.72 16.82
CA ALA A 287 13.42 0.08 17.56
C ALA A 287 13.24 -0.39 19.01
N MET A 288 13.30 -1.70 19.26
CA MET A 288 13.24 -2.31 20.60
C MET A 288 14.49 -1.98 21.44
N ARG A 289 15.66 -1.89 20.81
CA ARG A 289 16.90 -1.40 21.46
C ARG A 289 16.93 0.12 21.66
N GLY A 290 15.93 0.85 21.17
CA GLY A 290 15.87 2.32 21.24
C GLY A 290 16.78 3.02 20.23
N GLU A 291 17.35 2.28 19.27
CA GLU A 291 18.12 2.83 18.16
C GLU A 291 17.18 3.55 17.19
N LYS A 292 17.62 4.69 16.65
CA LYS A 292 16.79 5.48 15.71
C LYS A 292 16.87 4.97 14.28
N THR A 293 17.97 4.32 13.93
CA THR A 293 18.28 3.84 12.58
C THR A 293 18.95 2.49 12.68
N PHE A 294 18.94 1.75 11.58
CA PHE A 294 19.67 0.50 11.42
C PHE A 294 20.28 0.46 10.03
N ASN A 295 21.33 -0.34 9.87
CA ASN A 295 21.92 -0.66 8.59
C ASN A 295 21.50 -2.06 8.17
N LEU A 296 21.31 -2.26 6.87
CA LEU A 296 20.98 -3.55 6.30
C LEU A 296 21.59 -3.67 4.91
N ASP A 297 22.08 -4.86 4.57
CA ASP A 297 22.46 -5.23 3.22
C ASP A 297 21.59 -6.42 2.78
N LEU A 298 20.85 -6.23 1.69
CA LEU A 298 19.97 -7.25 1.10
C LEU A 298 20.63 -7.98 -0.08
N GLY A 299 21.95 -7.86 -0.23
CA GLY A 299 22.74 -8.42 -1.33
C GLY A 299 23.05 -7.44 -2.46
N HIS A 300 22.62 -6.17 -2.32
CA HIS A 300 22.79 -5.12 -3.31
C HIS A 300 23.51 -3.88 -2.75
N GLY A 301 24.12 -4.03 -1.56
CA GLY A 301 24.85 -2.98 -0.87
C GLY A 301 24.12 -2.50 0.37
N GLU A 302 24.90 -2.03 1.35
CA GLU A 302 24.35 -1.55 2.62
C GLU A 302 23.56 -0.25 2.43
N PHE A 303 22.39 -0.17 3.07
CA PHE A 303 21.63 1.07 3.24
C PHE A 303 21.25 1.30 4.71
N THR A 304 21.05 2.56 5.06
CA THR A 304 20.55 2.96 6.39
C THR A 304 19.08 3.34 6.28
N ALA A 305 18.26 2.84 7.22
CA ALA A 305 16.85 3.21 7.32
C ALA A 305 16.45 3.55 8.75
N ARG A 306 15.30 4.18 8.93
CA ARG A 306 14.72 4.50 10.24
C ARG A 306 14.13 3.24 10.85
N SER A 307 14.41 3.00 12.13
CA SER A 307 13.73 1.96 12.90
C SER A 307 12.26 2.37 13.19
N MET A 308 11.34 1.40 13.10
CA MET A 308 9.91 1.68 13.16
C MET A 308 9.19 0.80 14.17
N LYS A 309 8.82 1.37 15.33
CA LYS A 309 8.03 0.67 16.37
C LYS A 309 6.68 0.16 15.86
N ARG A 310 6.07 0.85 14.90
CA ARG A 310 4.75 0.49 14.36
C ARG A 310 4.79 -0.80 13.55
N LEU A 311 5.93 -1.17 12.96
CA LEU A 311 6.05 -2.43 12.21
C LEU A 311 5.79 -3.63 13.11
N ASP A 312 6.23 -3.60 14.36
CA ASP A 312 5.93 -4.71 15.29
C ASP A 312 4.44 -4.82 15.59
N LYS A 313 3.72 -3.69 15.70
CA LYS A 313 2.26 -3.71 15.85
C LYS A 313 1.57 -4.36 14.64
N ALA A 314 2.02 -4.07 13.42
CA ALA A 314 1.48 -4.67 12.20
C ALA A 314 1.81 -6.18 12.12
N ARG A 315 3.06 -6.54 12.40
CA ARG A 315 3.52 -7.94 12.47
C ARG A 315 2.71 -8.76 13.49
N LEU A 316 2.48 -8.22 14.68
CA LEU A 316 1.68 -8.88 15.71
C LEU A 316 0.22 -9.04 15.29
N HIS A 317 -0.36 -8.06 14.58
CA HIS A 317 -1.69 -8.23 13.99
C HIS A 317 -1.73 -9.39 12.99
N VAL A 318 -0.75 -9.48 12.08
CA VAL A 318 -0.66 -10.64 11.16
C VAL A 318 -0.52 -11.94 11.95
N ARG A 319 0.35 -12.00 12.95
CA ARG A 319 0.50 -13.19 13.81
C ARG A 319 -0.83 -13.62 14.44
N ASP A 320 -1.59 -12.67 14.98
CA ASP A 320 -2.88 -12.95 15.60
C ASP A 320 -3.89 -13.51 14.56
N GLU A 321 -3.84 -13.05 13.31
CA GLU A 321 -4.64 -13.59 12.20
C GLU A 321 -4.19 -14.98 11.73
N LEU A 322 -2.91 -15.31 11.90
CA LEU A 322 -2.37 -16.64 11.60
C LEU A 322 -2.63 -17.65 12.73
N GLN A 323 -2.94 -17.18 13.94
CA GLN A 323 -3.09 -18.02 15.10
C GLN A 323 -4.28 -19.00 14.94
N GLY A 324 -3.99 -20.30 15.06
CA GLY A 324 -4.99 -21.36 14.94
C GLY A 324 -5.30 -21.80 13.51
N LEU A 325 -4.66 -21.21 12.50
CA LEU A 325 -4.69 -21.71 11.13
C LEU A 325 -3.85 -23.01 11.01
N ALA A 326 -4.38 -24.00 10.29
CA ALA A 326 -3.68 -25.25 10.02
C ALA A 326 -2.66 -25.08 8.88
N LEU A 327 -1.45 -24.60 9.20
CA LEU A 327 -0.42 -24.27 8.21
C LEU A 327 0.72 -25.29 8.10
N GLY A 328 0.74 -26.31 8.96
CA GLY A 328 1.79 -27.36 8.93
C GLY A 328 1.75 -28.16 7.63
N GLY A 329 2.91 -28.33 6.99
CA GLY A 329 3.07 -28.95 5.67
C GLY A 329 2.54 -28.11 4.51
N SER A 330 2.20 -26.83 4.74
CA SER A 330 1.78 -25.93 3.67
C SER A 330 2.98 -25.37 2.91
N VAL A 331 2.73 -24.92 1.68
CA VAL A 331 3.72 -24.19 0.87
C VAL A 331 4.29 -22.95 1.59
N LEU A 332 3.51 -22.29 2.46
CA LEU A 332 3.98 -21.12 3.20
C LEU A 332 5.01 -21.51 4.27
N GLU A 333 4.81 -22.64 4.94
CA GLU A 333 5.77 -23.20 5.90
C GLU A 333 7.04 -23.66 5.17
N GLU A 334 6.90 -24.38 4.06
CA GLU A 334 8.02 -24.85 3.24
C GLU A 334 8.88 -23.69 2.69
N LEU A 335 8.23 -22.59 2.27
CA LEU A 335 8.93 -21.39 1.82
C LEU A 335 9.60 -20.62 2.96
N GLY A 336 9.23 -20.88 4.22
CA GLY A 336 9.74 -20.18 5.40
C GLY A 336 9.22 -18.74 5.54
N VAL A 337 8.13 -18.38 4.85
CA VAL A 337 7.55 -17.03 4.90
C VAL A 337 6.77 -16.75 6.18
N LEU A 338 6.52 -17.78 7.00
CA LEU A 338 5.86 -17.66 8.30
C LEU A 338 6.80 -17.16 9.41
N ALA A 339 8.12 -17.31 9.23
CA ALA A 339 9.11 -17.14 10.30
C ALA A 339 9.05 -15.78 11.02
N LEU A 340 8.88 -14.68 10.27
CA LEU A 340 8.77 -13.34 10.85
C LEU A 340 7.59 -13.21 11.84
N TYR A 341 6.50 -13.93 11.59
CA TYR A 341 5.25 -13.80 12.33
C TYR A 341 5.17 -14.81 13.48
N GLU A 342 5.85 -15.95 13.38
CA GLU A 342 5.89 -16.99 14.42
C GLU A 342 6.76 -16.61 15.63
N GLU A 343 7.77 -15.75 15.45
CA GLU A 343 8.61 -15.27 16.56
C GLU A 343 7.78 -14.46 17.58
N GLU A 344 7.74 -14.93 18.85
CA GLU A 344 6.96 -14.27 19.90
C GLU A 344 7.49 -12.86 20.21
N GLN A 345 8.81 -12.70 20.19
CA GLN A 345 9.55 -11.45 20.34
C GLN A 345 10.73 -11.44 19.36
N LEU A 346 11.01 -10.28 18.75
CA LEU A 346 12.10 -10.10 17.80
C LEU A 346 13.36 -9.52 18.43
#